data_AF-A0AAV6VJT8-F1
#
_entry.id   AF-A0AAV6VJT8-F1
#
_cell.length_a   1.000
_cell.length_b   1.000
_cell.length_c   1.000
_cell.angle_alpha   90.00
_cell.angle_beta   90.00
_cell.angle_gamma   90.00
#
_symmetry.space_group_name_H-M   'P 1'
#
loop_
_entity.id
_entity.type
_entity.pdbx_description
1 polymer ?
#
loop_
_entity_poly.entity_id
_entity_poly.type
_entity_poly.pdbx_seq_one_letter_code
_entity_poly.pdbx_strand_id
1 'polypeptide(L)'
;MEIIGPKLKEGYGFTLTEIRELINELAGGNIIRNNEVKLRLLRYYENEISFSSSNSKNESLMVFSSKLDINEIIERMRKVDNIKTAAKEIREALQKVDFGLTNKFCDSDELITSWMTTEMPDEMLTILSTLLNINKGFLLPNSVNEEAYSDPDQSKMDTKDDDDEYDIENIATCHDKKMSVSAKVIFQILYYSIHRGLKQTPLHLMRQSPYESSIQTLLHNFINSKCVPREDDVRLLKVKEHGSEAYEQFRKDRFVNKTLKLSDVIRKIRLPTKERKIIIPTVKSQTAQATQKKSIAAADRSIHIAKARGETMKDILKYDLLPTSMLLDSSGYTSKPIRHVLLSEIEKKLDQEQYCFHLRR
;
A
#
# COMPACT_ATOMS: atom_id res chain seq x y z
N MET A 1 7.01 -48.56 -12.89
CA MET A 1 5.62 -48.77 -12.44
C MET A 1 5.50 -48.83 -10.93
N GLU A 2 6.47 -49.43 -10.22
CA GLU A 2 6.47 -49.52 -8.75
C GLU A 2 6.44 -48.15 -8.03
N ILE A 3 7.02 -47.10 -8.62
CA ILE A 3 6.99 -45.73 -8.06
C ILE A 3 5.61 -45.07 -8.22
N ILE A 4 4.95 -45.31 -9.35
CA ILE A 4 3.72 -44.60 -9.75
C ILE A 4 2.48 -45.28 -9.14
N GLY A 5 2.48 -46.61 -9.05
CA GLY A 5 1.35 -47.41 -8.55
C GLY A 5 0.85 -47.00 -7.17
N PRO A 6 1.71 -46.88 -6.14
CA PRO A 6 1.30 -46.43 -4.81
C PRO A 6 0.68 -45.04 -4.83
N LYS A 7 1.29 -44.09 -5.55
CA LYS A 7 0.79 -42.71 -5.67
C LYS A 7 -0.56 -42.63 -6.40
N LEU A 8 -0.76 -43.43 -7.45
CA LEU A 8 -2.06 -43.55 -8.12
C LEU A 8 -3.14 -44.08 -7.17
N LYS A 9 -2.81 -45.06 -6.32
CA LYS A 9 -3.72 -45.59 -5.29
C LYS A 9 -4.01 -44.55 -4.19
N GLU A 10 -3.04 -43.68 -3.90
CA GLU A 10 -3.17 -42.56 -2.98
C GLU A 10 -3.90 -41.34 -3.57
N GLY A 11 -4.43 -41.42 -4.79
CA GLY A 11 -5.23 -40.33 -5.34
C GLY A 11 -4.48 -39.30 -6.18
N TYR A 12 -3.16 -39.48 -6.35
CA TYR A 12 -2.37 -38.56 -7.16
C TYR A 12 -2.61 -38.83 -8.64
N GLY A 13 -2.88 -37.76 -9.40
CA GLY A 13 -2.89 -37.80 -10.85
C GLY A 13 -1.51 -37.48 -11.41
N PHE A 14 -1.18 -38.05 -12.57
CA PHE A 14 0.06 -37.77 -13.29
C PHE A 14 -0.25 -37.44 -14.75
N THR A 15 0.46 -36.48 -15.32
CA THR A 15 0.45 -36.28 -16.76
C THR A 15 1.24 -37.40 -17.45
N LEU A 16 0.85 -37.79 -18.67
CA LEU A 16 1.62 -38.74 -19.47
C LEU A 16 3.06 -38.28 -19.71
N THR A 17 3.29 -36.97 -19.72
CA THR A 17 4.63 -36.39 -19.92
C THR A 17 5.52 -36.58 -18.70
N GLU A 18 5.02 -36.36 -17.48
CA GLU A 18 5.76 -36.66 -16.25
C GLU A 18 6.14 -38.14 -16.17
N ILE A 19 5.18 -39.03 -16.47
CA ILE A 19 5.45 -40.47 -16.48
C ILE A 19 6.49 -40.81 -17.56
N ARG A 20 6.38 -40.22 -18.75
CA ARG A 20 7.35 -40.42 -19.84
C ARG A 20 8.76 -39.99 -19.40
N GLU A 21 8.90 -38.81 -18.81
CA GLU A 21 10.19 -38.28 -18.36
C GLU A 21 10.82 -39.20 -17.32
N LEU A 22 10.02 -39.65 -16.35
CA LEU A 22 10.47 -40.58 -15.30
C LEU A 22 10.90 -41.94 -15.87
N ILE A 23 10.18 -42.46 -16.88
CA ILE A 23 10.58 -43.71 -17.54
C ILE A 23 11.85 -43.49 -18.39
N ASN A 24 11.97 -42.36 -19.10
CA ASN A 24 13.14 -42.07 -19.94
C ASN A 24 14.41 -41.91 -19.08
N GLU A 25 14.30 -41.28 -17.92
CA GLU A 25 15.39 -41.15 -16.94
C GLU A 25 15.87 -42.53 -16.47
N LEU A 26 14.95 -43.44 -16.14
CA LEU A 26 15.27 -44.80 -15.73
C LEU A 26 15.76 -45.69 -16.88
N ALA A 27 15.32 -45.43 -18.12
CA ALA A 27 15.61 -46.26 -19.28
C ALA A 27 16.96 -45.96 -19.95
N GLY A 28 17.76 -45.03 -19.41
CA GLY A 28 19.14 -44.80 -19.81
C GLY A 28 19.34 -44.38 -21.27
N GLY A 29 18.38 -43.64 -21.84
CA GLY A 29 18.53 -43.03 -23.18
C GLY A 29 17.55 -43.52 -24.26
N ASN A 30 16.68 -44.48 -23.97
CA ASN A 30 15.58 -44.82 -24.89
C ASN A 30 14.49 -43.74 -24.83
N ILE A 31 14.19 -43.11 -25.97
CA ILE A 31 13.13 -42.10 -26.08
C ILE A 31 11.78 -42.80 -26.21
N ILE A 32 11.02 -42.86 -25.12
CA ILE A 32 9.66 -43.42 -25.12
C ILE A 32 8.66 -42.31 -25.42
N ARG A 33 7.65 -42.60 -26.24
CA ARG A 33 6.59 -41.63 -26.61
C ARG A 33 5.38 -41.73 -25.68
N ASN A 34 4.61 -40.66 -25.52
CA ASN A 34 3.40 -40.63 -24.67
C ASN A 34 2.38 -41.73 -25.03
N ASN A 35 2.24 -42.07 -26.32
CA ASN A 35 1.35 -43.15 -26.76
C ASN A 35 1.82 -44.53 -26.27
N GLU A 36 3.12 -44.77 -26.22
CA GLU A 36 3.69 -46.02 -25.72
C GLU A 36 3.55 -46.11 -24.20
N VAL A 37 3.75 -44.99 -23.50
CA VAL A 37 3.48 -44.89 -22.05
C VAL A 37 2.01 -45.23 -21.77
N LYS A 38 1.07 -44.64 -22.52
CA LYS A 38 -0.36 -44.93 -22.39
C LYS A 38 -0.67 -46.42 -22.59
N LEU A 39 -0.15 -47.04 -23.65
CA LEU A 39 -0.35 -48.46 -23.93
C LEU A 39 0.26 -49.35 -22.83
N ARG A 40 1.44 -49.01 -22.31
CA ARG A 40 2.06 -49.74 -21.19
C ARG A 40 1.25 -49.62 -19.92
N LEU A 41 0.74 -48.43 -19.60
CA LEU A 41 -0.13 -48.20 -18.45
C LEU A 41 -1.44 -48.99 -18.55
N LEU A 42 -2.09 -48.96 -19.72
CA LEU A 42 -3.30 -49.74 -19.99
C LEU A 42 -3.06 -51.26 -19.87
N ARG A 43 -1.91 -51.76 -20.34
CA ARG A 43 -1.56 -53.18 -20.21
C ARG A 43 -1.28 -53.59 -18.75
N TYR A 44 -0.72 -52.67 -17.95
CA TYR A 44 -0.28 -53.00 -16.59
C TYR A 44 -1.39 -52.82 -15.55
N TYR A 45 -2.19 -51.75 -15.67
CA TYR A 45 -3.24 -51.42 -14.71
C TYR A 45 -4.65 -51.74 -15.21
N GLU A 46 -4.81 -52.12 -16.48
CA GLU A 46 -6.09 -52.48 -17.10
C GLU A 46 -7.18 -51.43 -16.81
N ASN A 47 -8.27 -51.86 -16.17
CA ASN A 47 -9.43 -51.02 -15.84
C ASN A 47 -9.26 -50.22 -14.54
N GLU A 48 -8.12 -50.36 -13.84
CA GLU A 48 -7.86 -49.65 -12.58
C GLU A 48 -7.45 -48.19 -12.79
N ILE A 49 -7.24 -47.75 -14.04
CA ILE A 49 -6.89 -46.37 -14.35
C ILE A 49 -7.85 -45.75 -15.37
N SER A 50 -8.04 -44.44 -15.26
CA SER A 50 -8.80 -43.62 -16.18
C SER A 50 -7.90 -42.52 -16.75
N PHE A 51 -8.19 -42.12 -17.99
CA PHE A 51 -7.48 -41.03 -18.66
C PHE A 51 -8.43 -39.85 -18.79
N SER A 52 -7.99 -38.68 -18.35
CA SER A 52 -8.71 -37.42 -18.52
C SER A 52 -8.00 -36.55 -19.55
N SER A 53 -8.77 -35.95 -20.46
CA SER A 53 -8.28 -34.94 -21.40
C SER A 53 -8.23 -33.57 -20.72
N SER A 54 -7.13 -32.84 -20.90
CA SER A 54 -7.08 -31.42 -20.57
C SER A 54 -7.99 -30.61 -21.52
N ASN A 55 -8.50 -29.49 -21.02
CA ASN A 55 -9.27 -28.53 -21.82
C ASN A 55 -8.39 -27.75 -22.81
N SER A 56 -7.07 -27.70 -22.62
CA SER A 56 -6.18 -26.98 -23.52
C SER A 56 -5.69 -27.89 -24.66
N LYS A 57 -5.70 -27.34 -25.88
CA LYS A 57 -5.11 -28.00 -27.04
C LYS A 57 -3.60 -28.05 -26.80
N ASN A 58 -3.03 -29.26 -26.70
CA ASN A 58 -1.60 -29.60 -26.51
C ASN A 58 -1.17 -30.02 -25.10
N GLU A 59 -2.05 -30.03 -24.11
CA GLU A 59 -1.71 -30.65 -22.83
C GLU A 59 -1.78 -32.18 -22.89
N SER A 60 -0.90 -32.82 -22.13
CA SER A 60 -0.84 -34.28 -22.05
C SER A 60 -2.02 -34.83 -21.28
N LEU A 61 -2.49 -36.02 -21.65
CA LEU A 61 -3.53 -36.72 -20.90
C LEU A 61 -3.07 -36.93 -19.46
N MET A 62 -3.98 -36.76 -18.52
CA MET A 62 -3.76 -37.11 -17.13
C MET A 62 -4.27 -38.51 -16.84
N VAL A 63 -3.56 -39.22 -15.97
CA VAL A 63 -3.85 -40.59 -15.54
C VAL A 63 -4.24 -40.57 -14.08
N PHE A 64 -5.37 -41.18 -13.77
CA PHE A 64 -5.90 -41.33 -12.41
C PHE A 64 -6.26 -42.78 -12.14
N SER A 65 -6.39 -43.17 -10.87
CA SER A 65 -7.01 -44.44 -10.51
C SER A 65 -8.52 -44.37 -10.71
N SER A 66 -9.10 -45.34 -11.42
CA SER A 66 -10.56 -45.49 -11.63
C SER A 66 -11.32 -45.79 -10.34
N LYS A 67 -10.63 -46.24 -9.28
CA LYS A 67 -11.25 -46.58 -8.00
C LYS A 67 -11.53 -45.37 -7.12
N LEU A 68 -11.04 -44.19 -7.49
CA LEU A 68 -11.25 -42.98 -6.72
C LEU A 68 -12.61 -42.38 -7.03
N ASP A 69 -13.41 -42.16 -5.99
CA ASP A 69 -14.58 -41.32 -6.10
C ASP A 69 -14.14 -39.87 -6.35
N ILE A 70 -14.77 -39.19 -7.29
CA ILE A 70 -14.53 -37.77 -7.60
C ILE A 70 -14.70 -36.93 -6.33
N ASN A 71 -15.67 -37.28 -5.48
CA ASN A 71 -15.88 -36.57 -4.21
C ASN A 71 -14.71 -36.76 -3.25
N GLU A 72 -14.09 -37.95 -3.23
CA GLU A 72 -12.93 -38.22 -2.38
C GLU A 72 -11.70 -37.45 -2.86
N ILE A 73 -11.50 -37.33 -4.19
CA ILE A 73 -10.45 -36.49 -4.77
C ILE A 73 -10.68 -35.02 -4.39
N ILE A 74 -11.91 -34.51 -4.53
CA ILE A 74 -12.26 -33.15 -4.15
C ILE A 74 -12.03 -32.92 -2.65
N GLU A 75 -12.42 -33.87 -1.79
CA GLU A 75 -12.13 -33.79 -0.36
C GLU A 75 -10.63 -33.78 -0.07
N ARG A 76 -9.83 -34.60 -0.76
CA ARG A 76 -8.37 -34.61 -0.61
C ARG A 76 -7.76 -33.30 -1.08
N MET A 77 -8.17 -32.77 -2.24
CA MET A 77 -7.75 -31.45 -2.72
C MET A 77 -8.14 -30.32 -1.74
N ARG A 78 -9.27 -30.44 -1.05
CA ARG A 78 -9.68 -29.50 0.00
C ARG A 78 -8.87 -29.67 1.30
N LYS A 79 -8.48 -30.91 1.64
CA LYS A 79 -7.66 -31.22 2.83
C LYS A 79 -6.20 -30.80 2.64
N VAL A 80 -5.67 -30.94 1.43
CA VAL A 80 -4.34 -30.41 1.08
C VAL A 80 -4.47 -28.91 0.87
N ASP A 81 -4.30 -28.17 1.95
CA ASP A 81 -4.17 -26.72 1.89
C ASP A 81 -2.80 -26.39 1.27
N ASN A 82 -2.74 -26.42 -0.06
CA ASN A 82 -1.54 -26.14 -0.86
C ASN A 82 -0.88 -24.83 -0.43
N ILE A 83 -1.68 -23.85 0.01
CA ILE A 83 -1.19 -22.57 0.52
C ILE A 83 -0.44 -22.78 1.84
N LYS A 84 -0.97 -23.56 2.78
CA LYS A 84 -0.27 -23.90 4.03
C LYS A 84 0.99 -24.73 3.77
N THR A 85 0.96 -25.70 2.86
CA THR A 85 2.13 -26.51 2.54
C THR A 85 3.23 -25.66 1.92
N ALA A 86 2.91 -24.84 0.91
CA ALA A 86 3.87 -23.91 0.31
C ALA A 86 4.40 -22.90 1.35
N ALA A 87 3.52 -22.34 2.20
CA ALA A 87 3.94 -21.45 3.27
C ALA A 87 4.88 -22.12 4.28
N LYS A 88 4.72 -23.42 4.54
CA LYS A 88 5.61 -24.20 5.39
C LYS A 88 6.98 -24.38 4.73
N GLU A 89 7.03 -24.80 3.47
CA GLU A 89 8.27 -24.97 2.70
C GLU A 89 9.05 -23.65 2.59
N ILE A 90 8.37 -22.54 2.30
CA ILE A 90 8.95 -21.19 2.27
C ILE A 90 9.58 -20.85 3.63
N ARG A 91 8.88 -21.12 4.74
CA ARG A 91 9.40 -20.84 6.08
C ARG A 91 10.64 -21.65 6.39
N GLU A 92 10.64 -22.94 6.05
CA GLU A 92 11.78 -23.83 6.26
C GLU A 92 12.99 -23.41 5.41
N ALA A 93 12.77 -22.98 4.16
CA ALA A 93 13.83 -22.43 3.31
C ALA A 93 14.39 -21.11 3.87
N LEU A 94 13.54 -20.16 4.25
CA LEU A 94 13.95 -18.86 4.79
C LEU A 94 14.60 -18.94 6.18
N GLN A 95 14.31 -19.98 6.96
CA GLN A 95 14.99 -20.22 8.24
C GLN A 95 16.48 -20.57 8.07
N LYS A 96 16.83 -21.24 6.96
CA LYS A 96 18.20 -21.65 6.65
C LYS A 96 19.07 -20.53 6.10
N VAL A 97 18.45 -19.47 5.58
CA VAL A 97 19.16 -18.30 5.07
C VAL A 97 19.90 -17.59 6.21
N ASP A 98 21.11 -17.14 5.89
CA ASP A 98 21.92 -16.26 6.73
C ASP A 98 22.53 -15.17 5.86
N PHE A 99 22.40 -13.91 6.30
CA PHE A 99 22.99 -12.76 5.62
C PHE A 99 24.47 -12.57 5.98
N GLY A 100 25.00 -13.38 6.92
CA GLY A 100 26.39 -13.30 7.38
C GLY A 100 26.69 -12.01 8.16
N LEU A 101 25.66 -11.25 8.53
CA LEU A 101 25.80 -10.00 9.27
C LEU A 101 25.95 -10.32 10.76
N THR A 102 27.00 -9.77 11.36
CA THR A 102 27.20 -9.86 12.82
C THR A 102 26.32 -8.82 13.52
N ASN A 103 26.03 -9.01 14.82
CA ASN A 103 25.31 -8.03 15.65
C ASN A 103 26.09 -6.71 15.89
N LYS A 104 27.13 -6.44 15.10
CA LYS A 104 27.90 -5.19 15.15
C LYS A 104 27.31 -4.22 14.13
N PHE A 105 27.58 -2.93 14.36
CA PHE A 105 27.28 -1.91 13.36
C PHE A 105 28.04 -2.25 12.09
N CYS A 106 27.30 -2.44 10.99
CA CYS A 106 27.89 -2.73 9.68
C CYS A 106 28.10 -1.42 8.92
N ASP A 107 29.20 -1.29 8.21
CA ASP A 107 29.40 -0.16 7.30
C ASP A 107 28.67 -0.38 5.96
N SER A 108 28.72 0.62 5.07
CA SER A 108 28.04 0.55 3.76
C SER A 108 28.54 -0.61 2.92
N ASP A 109 29.83 -0.93 3.02
CA ASP A 109 30.50 -1.89 2.14
C ASP A 109 30.18 -3.32 2.59
N GLU A 110 30.12 -3.56 3.91
CA GLU A 110 29.64 -4.81 4.51
C GLU A 110 28.17 -5.06 4.15
N LEU A 111 27.33 -4.02 4.15
CA LEU A 111 25.92 -4.13 3.76
C LEU A 111 25.75 -4.47 2.28
N ILE A 112 26.51 -3.81 1.40
CA ILE A 112 26.50 -4.09 -0.05
C ILE A 112 27.03 -5.51 -0.28
N THR A 113 28.12 -5.91 0.38
CA THR A 113 28.70 -7.24 0.24
C THR A 113 27.73 -8.32 0.71
N SER A 114 27.10 -8.15 1.87
CA SER A 114 26.07 -9.06 2.36
C SER A 114 24.89 -9.15 1.39
N TRP A 115 24.46 -8.01 0.84
CA TRP A 115 23.39 -7.96 -0.16
C TRP A 115 23.73 -8.73 -1.44
N MET A 116 24.96 -8.60 -1.94
CA MET A 116 25.39 -9.25 -3.18
C MET A 116 25.70 -10.73 -2.99
N THR A 117 26.19 -11.13 -1.82
CA THR A 117 26.60 -12.52 -1.53
C THR A 117 25.46 -13.39 -1.02
N THR A 118 24.38 -12.82 -0.49
CA THR A 118 23.25 -13.62 0.01
C THR A 118 22.51 -14.27 -1.14
N GLU A 119 22.63 -15.60 -1.25
CA GLU A 119 21.89 -16.39 -2.21
C GLU A 119 20.43 -16.57 -1.77
N MET A 120 19.51 -16.29 -2.68
CA MET A 120 18.09 -16.54 -2.46
C MET A 120 17.81 -18.04 -2.67
N PRO A 121 17.11 -18.73 -1.75
CA PRO A 121 16.75 -20.12 -1.92
C PRO A 121 15.96 -20.36 -3.21
N ASP A 122 16.15 -21.52 -3.84
CA ASP A 122 15.51 -21.87 -5.11
C ASP A 122 13.98 -21.84 -5.05
N GLU A 123 13.41 -22.21 -3.91
CA GLU A 123 11.97 -22.16 -3.66
C GLU A 123 11.47 -20.71 -3.73
N MET A 124 12.21 -19.79 -3.12
CA MET A 124 11.90 -18.36 -3.13
C MET A 124 12.04 -17.75 -4.52
N LEU A 125 13.11 -18.12 -5.24
CA LEU A 125 13.31 -17.71 -6.62
C LEU A 125 12.15 -18.17 -7.51
N THR A 126 11.70 -19.42 -7.36
CA THR A 126 10.59 -20.00 -8.13
C THR A 126 9.27 -19.28 -7.82
N ILE A 127 9.00 -18.98 -6.55
CA ILE A 127 7.78 -18.28 -6.16
C ILE A 127 7.78 -16.83 -6.64
N LEU A 128 8.88 -16.10 -6.44
CA LEU A 128 8.94 -14.69 -6.82
C LEU A 128 8.97 -14.50 -8.34
N SER A 129 9.67 -15.38 -9.08
CA SER A 129 9.63 -15.39 -10.55
C SER A 129 8.22 -15.62 -11.07
N THR A 130 7.49 -16.58 -10.48
CA THR A 130 6.10 -16.86 -10.86
C THR A 130 5.16 -15.71 -10.47
N LEU A 131 5.29 -15.17 -9.26
CA LEU A 131 4.41 -14.11 -8.73
C LEU A 131 4.56 -12.80 -9.51
N LEU A 132 5.79 -12.45 -9.87
CA LEU A 132 6.11 -11.21 -10.57
C LEU A 132 6.18 -11.38 -12.10
N ASN A 133 5.99 -12.61 -12.58
CA ASN A 133 6.11 -12.98 -13.99
C ASN A 133 7.46 -12.56 -14.62
N ILE A 134 8.56 -12.89 -13.94
CA ILE A 134 9.94 -12.58 -14.35
C ILE A 134 10.69 -13.89 -14.55
N ASN A 135 11.61 -13.95 -15.52
CA ASN A 135 12.52 -15.09 -15.62
C ASN A 135 13.39 -15.23 -14.35
N LYS A 136 13.48 -16.45 -13.79
CA LYS A 136 14.30 -16.80 -12.61
C LYS A 136 15.75 -16.29 -12.73
N GLY A 137 16.33 -16.27 -13.93
CA GLY A 137 17.68 -15.78 -14.19
C GLY A 137 17.92 -14.32 -13.82
N PHE A 138 16.90 -13.45 -13.91
CA PHE A 138 17.01 -12.03 -13.55
C PHE A 138 17.03 -11.78 -12.04
N LEU A 139 16.67 -12.79 -11.25
CA LEU A 139 16.71 -12.72 -9.79
C LEU A 139 18.07 -13.16 -9.23
N LEU A 140 18.91 -13.81 -10.05
CA LEU A 140 20.24 -14.26 -9.64
C LEU A 140 21.24 -13.09 -9.63
N PRO A 141 22.15 -13.04 -8.63
CA PRO A 141 23.10 -11.93 -8.44
C PRO A 141 23.95 -11.60 -9.67
N ASN A 142 24.30 -12.60 -10.47
CA ASN A 142 25.26 -12.48 -11.57
C ASN A 142 24.67 -11.89 -12.87
N SER A 143 23.38 -11.53 -12.89
CA SER A 143 22.73 -10.98 -14.09
C SER A 143 22.87 -9.46 -14.24
N VAL A 144 23.35 -8.77 -13.20
CA VAL A 144 23.49 -7.32 -13.19
C VAL A 144 24.97 -6.96 -13.18
N ASN A 145 25.52 -6.64 -14.36
CA ASN A 145 26.85 -6.05 -14.48
C ASN A 145 26.98 -4.86 -13.51
N GLU A 146 28.08 -4.83 -12.75
CA GLU A 146 28.37 -3.93 -11.62
C GLU A 146 28.35 -2.42 -11.92
N GLU A 147 28.14 -2.00 -13.17
CA GLU A 147 28.21 -0.59 -13.59
C GLU A 147 26.99 0.26 -13.18
N ALA A 148 25.97 -0.32 -12.54
CA ALA A 148 24.65 0.33 -12.37
C ALA A 148 24.40 1.05 -11.02
N TYR A 149 25.37 1.11 -10.11
CA TYR A 149 25.23 1.87 -8.85
C TYR A 149 25.93 3.23 -8.85
N SER A 150 26.46 3.67 -10.00
CA SER A 150 26.81 5.07 -10.18
C SER A 150 25.53 5.90 -10.22
N ASP A 151 25.32 6.66 -9.15
CA ASP A 151 24.23 7.61 -8.92
C ASP A 151 23.79 8.31 -10.22
N PRO A 152 22.55 8.12 -10.72
CA PRO A 152 22.07 8.90 -11.83
C PRO A 152 21.79 10.30 -11.29
N ASP A 153 22.80 11.16 -11.40
CA ASP A 153 22.71 12.60 -11.22
C ASP A 153 21.44 13.10 -11.95
N GLN A 154 20.40 13.39 -11.17
CA GLN A 154 19.06 13.80 -11.62
C GLN A 154 19.04 15.23 -12.20
N SER A 155 20.16 15.77 -12.65
CA SER A 155 20.29 17.20 -12.94
C SER A 155 20.13 17.60 -14.41
N LYS A 156 19.75 16.71 -15.33
CA LYS A 156 19.50 17.10 -16.74
C LYS A 156 18.22 16.49 -17.32
N MET A 157 17.08 17.00 -16.86
CA MET A 157 15.86 17.08 -17.66
C MET A 157 15.62 18.55 -18.00
N ASP A 158 16.21 19.01 -19.10
CA ASP A 158 15.64 20.09 -19.88
C ASP A 158 15.56 19.61 -21.33
N THR A 159 14.30 19.36 -21.71
CA THR A 159 13.83 18.90 -23.00
C THR A 159 14.20 19.83 -24.14
N LYS A 160 14.57 19.25 -25.28
CA LYS A 160 13.77 19.24 -26.52
C LYS A 160 14.69 18.79 -27.65
N ASP A 161 14.42 17.63 -28.21
CA ASP A 161 14.11 17.55 -29.64
C ASP A 161 13.37 16.23 -29.89
N ASP A 162 12.32 16.37 -30.69
CA ASP A 162 11.40 15.34 -31.12
C ASP A 162 12.09 14.37 -32.10
N ASP A 163 11.56 13.15 -32.18
CA ASP A 163 11.89 12.07 -33.15
C ASP A 163 12.93 11.02 -32.72
N ASP A 164 12.72 10.35 -31.58
CA ASP A 164 13.42 9.08 -31.30
C ASP A 164 12.44 7.90 -31.17
N GLU A 165 12.57 6.98 -32.12
CA GLU A 165 12.09 5.61 -32.08
C GLU A 165 12.60 4.94 -30.79
N TYR A 166 11.77 4.92 -29.75
CA TYR A 166 12.14 4.30 -28.48
C TYR A 166 12.37 2.80 -28.69
N ASP A 167 13.63 2.39 -28.65
CA ASP A 167 14.07 0.99 -28.62
C ASP A 167 13.31 0.21 -27.54
N ILE A 168 12.35 -0.60 -27.97
CA ILE A 168 11.49 -1.43 -27.12
C ILE A 168 12.33 -2.34 -26.20
N GLU A 169 13.52 -2.74 -26.64
CA GLU A 169 14.47 -3.56 -25.86
C GLU A 169 15.01 -2.81 -24.62
N ASN A 170 15.21 -1.49 -24.70
CA ASN A 170 15.64 -0.69 -23.55
C ASN A 170 14.52 -0.52 -22.50
N ILE A 171 13.26 -0.53 -22.93
CA ILE A 171 12.11 -0.45 -22.01
C ILE A 171 11.94 -1.77 -21.25
N ALA A 172 12.06 -2.91 -21.94
CA ALA A 172 11.94 -4.23 -21.32
C ALA A 172 13.03 -4.47 -20.27
N THR A 173 14.28 -4.13 -20.58
CA THR A 173 15.40 -4.28 -19.65
C THR A 173 15.30 -3.36 -18.43
N CYS A 174 14.73 -2.15 -18.57
CA CYS A 174 14.44 -1.27 -17.44
C CYS A 174 13.34 -1.83 -16.52
N HIS A 175 12.29 -2.40 -17.11
CA HIS A 175 11.18 -3.01 -16.37
C HIS A 175 11.65 -4.21 -15.53
N ASP A 176 12.41 -5.12 -16.14
CA ASP A 176 12.89 -6.34 -15.46
C ASP A 176 13.87 -6.01 -14.32
N LYS A 177 14.72 -4.98 -14.49
CA LYS A 177 15.58 -4.46 -13.42
C LYS A 177 14.77 -3.95 -12.22
N LYS A 178 13.75 -3.13 -12.44
CA LYS A 178 12.87 -2.62 -11.37
C LYS A 178 12.17 -3.77 -10.64
N MET A 179 11.74 -4.79 -11.39
CA MET A 179 11.06 -5.95 -10.83
C MET A 179 12.01 -6.86 -10.04
N SER A 180 13.27 -7.03 -10.48
CA SER A 180 14.30 -7.75 -9.74
C SER A 180 14.64 -7.08 -8.40
N VAL A 181 14.80 -5.75 -8.39
CA VAL A 181 14.97 -4.98 -7.14
C VAL A 181 13.78 -5.17 -6.21
N SER A 182 12.56 -5.08 -6.75
CA SER A 182 11.32 -5.30 -5.97
C SER A 182 11.27 -6.70 -5.35
N ALA A 183 11.67 -7.73 -6.11
CA ALA A 183 11.74 -9.12 -5.62
C ALA A 183 12.71 -9.27 -4.45
N LYS A 184 13.91 -8.68 -4.55
CA LYS A 184 14.91 -8.71 -3.47
C LYS A 184 14.41 -8.00 -2.20
N VAL A 185 13.71 -6.87 -2.34
CA VAL A 185 13.08 -6.17 -1.21
C VAL A 185 12.01 -7.05 -0.55
N ILE A 186 11.14 -7.68 -1.34
CA ILE A 186 10.10 -8.60 -0.82
C ILE A 186 10.74 -9.76 -0.07
N PHE A 187 11.80 -10.36 -0.62
CA PHE A 187 12.56 -11.43 0.03
C PHE A 187 13.06 -11.01 1.43
N GLN A 188 13.64 -9.81 1.56
CA GLN A 188 14.11 -9.32 2.86
C GLN A 188 12.99 -9.09 3.88
N ILE A 189 11.85 -8.57 3.43
CA ILE A 189 10.68 -8.36 4.30
C ILE A 189 10.15 -9.72 4.81
N LEU A 190 10.07 -10.71 3.93
CA LEU A 190 9.64 -12.07 4.30
C LEU A 190 10.61 -12.72 5.29
N TYR A 191 11.91 -12.64 5.01
CA TYR A 191 12.95 -13.13 5.91
C TYR A 191 12.83 -12.49 7.29
N TYR A 192 12.76 -11.16 7.36
CA TYR A 192 12.62 -10.44 8.62
C TYR A 192 11.38 -10.87 9.42
N SER A 193 10.24 -11.02 8.73
CA SER A 193 8.98 -11.43 9.34
C SER A 193 9.07 -12.82 9.98
N ILE A 194 9.77 -13.75 9.34
CA ILE A 194 9.95 -15.13 9.82
C ILE A 194 10.91 -15.17 11.01
N HIS A 195 12.00 -14.40 10.97
CA HIS A 195 12.97 -14.32 12.05
C HIS A 195 12.55 -13.35 13.17
N ARG A 196 11.35 -12.76 13.09
CA ARG A 196 10.82 -11.77 14.07
C ARG A 196 11.79 -10.62 14.35
N GLY A 197 12.59 -10.26 13.34
CA GLY A 197 13.64 -9.25 13.47
C GLY A 197 14.87 -9.62 14.28
N LEU A 198 15.00 -10.88 14.73
CA LEU A 198 16.20 -11.37 15.42
C LEU A 198 17.40 -11.46 14.49
N LYS A 199 17.18 -11.72 13.20
CA LYS A 199 18.19 -11.68 12.16
C LYS A 199 17.97 -10.42 11.33
N GLN A 200 18.76 -9.38 11.60
CA GLN A 200 18.64 -8.11 10.90
C GLN A 200 19.01 -8.29 9.43
N THR A 201 18.24 -7.68 8.53
CA THR A 201 18.60 -7.62 7.10
C THR A 201 19.31 -6.29 6.82
N PRO A 202 20.01 -6.16 5.69
CA PRO A 202 20.60 -4.89 5.29
C PRO A 202 19.62 -3.69 5.36
N LEU A 203 18.36 -3.87 4.93
CA LEU A 203 17.31 -2.84 5.02
C LEU A 203 17.04 -2.37 6.46
N HIS A 204 17.21 -3.24 7.45
CA HIS A 204 17.01 -2.89 8.86
C HIS A 204 18.18 -2.10 9.42
N LEU A 205 19.41 -2.43 9.05
CA LEU A 205 20.61 -1.66 9.43
C LEU A 205 20.62 -0.28 8.79
N MET A 206 20.14 -0.15 7.55
CA MET A 206 19.94 1.16 6.90
C MET A 206 18.82 2.00 7.55
N ARG A 207 17.86 1.34 8.21
CA ARG A 207 16.75 2.00 8.93
C ARG A 207 17.04 2.22 10.42
N GLN A 208 18.02 1.53 10.99
CA GLN A 208 18.51 1.81 12.33
C GLN A 208 19.15 3.18 12.28
N SER A 209 18.32 4.14 12.65
CA SER A 209 18.68 5.52 12.77
C SER A 209 19.95 5.65 13.63
N PRO A 210 20.91 6.53 13.29
CA PRO A 210 22.04 6.85 14.16
C PRO A 210 21.60 7.31 15.56
N TYR A 211 20.32 7.64 15.75
CA TYR A 211 19.70 7.99 17.03
C TYR A 211 19.47 6.80 17.99
N GLU A 212 19.68 5.54 17.58
CA GLU A 212 19.69 4.38 18.49
C GLU A 212 21.10 4.06 19.04
N SER A 213 22.13 4.81 18.63
CA SER A 213 23.46 4.67 19.20
C SER A 213 23.44 5.10 20.68
N SER A 214 23.90 4.21 21.56
CA SER A 214 24.14 4.47 22.99
C SER A 214 25.26 5.50 23.24
N ILE A 215 25.76 6.13 22.17
CA ILE A 215 26.74 7.20 22.20
C ILE A 215 25.93 8.50 22.20
N GLN A 216 26.11 9.33 23.24
CA GLN A 216 25.48 10.66 23.36
C GLN A 216 25.88 11.56 22.18
N THR A 217 25.19 11.40 21.05
CA THR A 217 25.30 12.27 19.90
C THR A 217 24.37 13.45 20.14
N LEU A 218 24.95 14.65 20.23
CA LEU A 218 24.19 15.89 20.30
C LEU A 218 23.34 16.01 19.03
N LEU A 219 22.04 16.25 19.16
CA LEU A 219 21.21 16.45 17.97
C LEU A 219 21.57 17.78 17.32
N HIS A 220 21.91 17.74 16.04
CA HIS A 220 22.09 18.95 15.24
C HIS A 220 20.85 19.20 14.39
N ASN A 221 20.42 20.45 14.32
CA ASN A 221 19.41 20.86 13.37
C ASN A 221 20.04 20.96 11.97
N PHE A 222 19.55 20.14 11.04
CA PHE A 222 20.09 20.05 9.68
C PHE A 222 20.12 21.38 8.91
N ILE A 223 19.16 22.28 9.15
CA ILE A 223 19.01 23.53 8.37
C ILE A 223 20.02 24.60 8.80
N ASN A 224 20.42 24.61 10.07
CA ASN A 224 21.27 25.68 10.61
C ASN A 224 22.53 25.17 11.32
N SER A 225 22.75 23.85 11.31
CA SER A 225 23.86 23.13 11.92
C SER A 225 24.06 23.37 13.43
N LYS A 226 23.10 24.00 14.13
CA LYS A 226 23.19 24.27 15.57
C LYS A 226 22.78 23.04 16.38
N CYS A 227 23.49 22.80 17.48
CA CYS A 227 23.04 21.83 18.49
C CYS A 227 21.67 22.20 19.03
N VAL A 228 20.81 21.20 19.14
CA VAL A 228 19.56 21.27 19.87
C VAL A 228 19.91 21.22 21.37
N PRO A 229 19.24 22.04 22.22
CA PRO A 229 19.48 22.01 23.66
C PRO A 229 19.19 20.63 24.24
N ARG A 230 20.00 20.17 25.21
CA ARG A 230 19.87 18.83 25.81
C ARG A 230 18.47 18.51 26.37
N GLU A 231 17.76 19.53 26.84
CA GLU A 231 16.38 19.40 27.34
C GLU A 231 15.40 19.02 26.22
N ASP A 232 15.57 19.60 25.04
CA ASP A 232 14.79 19.30 23.85
C ASP A 232 15.23 17.97 23.22
N ASP A 233 16.52 17.62 23.30
CA ASP A 233 17.07 16.35 22.79
C ASP A 233 16.42 15.14 23.46
N VAL A 234 16.40 15.12 24.79
CA VAL A 234 15.79 14.03 25.56
C VAL A 234 14.31 13.90 25.19
N ARG A 235 13.62 15.02 25.04
CA ARG A 235 12.21 15.04 24.68
C ARG A 235 11.93 14.55 23.26
N LEU A 236 12.80 14.89 22.30
CA LEU A 236 12.68 14.49 20.90
C LEU A 236 13.06 13.01 20.70
N LEU A 237 14.11 12.53 21.38
CA LEU A 237 14.52 11.12 21.33
C LEU A 237 13.49 10.21 22.00
N LYS A 238 12.87 10.66 23.09
CA LYS A 238 11.84 9.92 23.83
C LYS A 238 10.42 10.33 23.49
N VAL A 239 10.18 10.73 22.23
CA VAL A 239 8.86 11.26 21.81
C VAL A 239 7.72 10.28 22.06
N LYS A 240 7.98 8.97 21.96
CA LYS A 240 6.98 7.92 22.19
C LYS A 240 6.63 7.77 23.67
N GLU A 241 7.63 7.76 24.55
CA GLU A 241 7.44 7.67 26.00
C GLU A 241 6.68 8.89 26.52
N HIS A 242 7.18 10.09 26.21
CA HIS A 242 6.53 11.34 26.62
C HIS A 242 5.16 11.56 25.97
N GLY A 243 4.99 11.11 24.71
CA GLY A 243 3.69 11.13 24.04
C GLY A 243 2.67 10.24 24.75
N SER A 244 3.10 9.06 25.21
CA SER A 244 2.26 8.13 25.97
C SER A 244 1.91 8.69 27.35
N GLU A 245 2.88 9.22 28.08
CA GLU A 245 2.66 9.86 29.39
C GLU A 245 1.68 11.04 29.27
N ALA A 246 1.90 11.92 28.29
CA ALA A 246 1.02 13.06 28.05
C ALA A 246 -0.41 12.62 27.68
N TYR A 247 -0.55 11.53 26.94
CA TYR A 247 -1.85 10.95 26.61
C TYR A 247 -2.55 10.33 27.82
N GLU A 248 -1.83 9.59 28.68
CA GLU A 248 -2.40 9.02 29.91
C GLU A 248 -2.80 10.11 30.90
N GLN A 249 -1.98 11.16 31.04
CA GLN A 249 -2.33 12.35 31.83
C GLN A 249 -3.61 12.98 31.30
N PHE A 250 -3.70 13.20 29.99
CA PHE A 250 -4.91 13.70 29.34
C PHE A 250 -6.12 12.82 29.60
N ARG A 251 -5.97 11.50 29.48
CA ARG A 251 -7.04 10.55 29.68
C ARG A 251 -7.54 10.59 31.13
N LYS A 252 -6.62 10.64 32.10
CA LYS A 252 -6.92 10.77 33.52
C LYS A 252 -7.66 12.07 33.82
N ASP A 253 -7.16 13.20 33.34
CA ASP A 253 -7.78 14.51 33.61
C ASP A 253 -9.15 14.66 32.95
N ARG A 254 -9.34 14.08 31.76
CA ARG A 254 -10.59 14.20 30.99
C ARG A 254 -11.65 13.18 31.38
N PHE A 255 -11.30 11.91 31.45
CA PHE A 255 -12.29 10.84 31.57
C PHE A 255 -12.48 10.36 33.02
N VAL A 256 -11.42 10.43 33.83
CA VAL A 256 -11.46 10.01 35.23
C VAL A 256 -11.85 11.19 36.10
N ASN A 257 -11.05 12.26 36.08
CA ASN A 257 -11.23 13.41 36.96
C ASN A 257 -12.27 14.41 36.44
N LYS A 258 -12.52 14.43 35.12
CA LYS A 258 -13.44 15.36 34.43
C LYS A 258 -13.18 16.85 34.75
N THR A 259 -11.93 17.19 35.09
CA THR A 259 -11.53 18.56 35.45
C THR A 259 -11.37 19.47 34.24
N LEU A 260 -11.21 18.90 33.04
CA LEU A 260 -11.01 19.63 31.79
C LEU A 260 -12.20 19.47 30.82
N LYS A 261 -12.75 20.59 30.35
CA LYS A 261 -13.77 20.61 29.29
C LYS A 261 -13.14 20.29 27.93
N LEU A 262 -13.86 19.60 27.05
CA LEU A 262 -13.36 19.17 25.74
C LEU A 262 -12.83 20.34 24.88
N SER A 263 -13.48 21.49 24.99
CA SER A 263 -13.11 22.74 24.31
C SER A 263 -11.73 23.26 24.74
N ASP A 264 -11.29 22.97 25.95
CA ASP A 264 -10.07 23.52 26.53
C ASP A 264 -8.83 22.68 26.20
N VAL A 265 -9.02 21.41 25.80
CA VAL A 265 -7.91 20.46 25.64
C VAL A 265 -7.40 20.35 24.20
N ILE A 266 -8.22 20.63 23.19
CA ILE A 266 -7.73 20.75 21.80
C ILE A 266 -7.16 22.16 21.60
N ARG A 267 -6.17 22.54 22.42
CA ARG A 267 -5.28 23.61 22.01
C ARG A 267 -4.39 23.01 20.94
N LYS A 268 -4.40 23.58 19.73
CA LYS A 268 -3.35 23.32 18.75
C LYS A 268 -2.03 23.69 19.42
N ILE A 269 -1.36 22.72 20.04
CA ILE A 269 -0.01 22.88 20.54
C ILE A 269 0.83 23.03 19.28
N ARG A 270 1.09 24.27 18.90
CA ARG A 270 2.06 24.55 17.84
C ARG A 270 3.39 24.07 18.38
N LEU A 271 4.03 23.14 17.66
CA LEU A 271 5.42 22.78 17.90
C LEU A 271 6.24 24.09 18.04
N PRO A 272 7.21 24.15 18.97
CA PRO A 272 8.00 25.34 19.21
C PRO A 272 8.66 25.78 17.90
N THR A 273 8.09 26.80 17.27
CA THR A 273 8.61 27.46 16.08
C THR A 273 9.35 28.69 16.59
N LYS A 274 10.63 28.83 16.22
CA LYS A 274 11.58 29.74 16.90
C LYS A 274 11.33 31.23 16.68
N GLU A 275 10.31 31.65 15.95
CA GLU A 275 9.94 33.07 15.88
C GLU A 275 9.01 33.46 17.03
N ARG A 276 9.53 33.43 18.26
CA ARG A 276 8.93 34.22 19.35
C ARG A 276 9.36 35.68 19.21
N LYS A 277 8.73 36.40 18.27
CA LYS A 277 8.45 37.82 18.53
C LYS A 277 7.40 37.83 19.65
N ILE A 278 7.68 38.55 20.73
CA ILE A 278 6.69 38.82 21.78
C ILE A 278 5.57 39.62 21.12
N ILE A 279 4.54 38.93 20.65
CA ILE A 279 3.31 39.54 20.17
C ILE A 279 2.36 39.53 21.35
N ILE A 280 2.12 40.72 21.91
CA ILE A 280 1.04 41.03 22.85
C ILE A 280 -0.24 40.38 22.31
N PRO A 281 -0.99 39.61 23.12
CA PRO A 281 -2.09 38.79 22.62
C PRO A 281 -3.21 39.68 22.05
N THR A 282 -3.21 39.85 20.73
CA THR A 282 -4.36 40.35 20.00
C THR A 282 -5.28 39.17 19.72
N VAL A 283 -6.49 39.29 20.27
CA VAL A 283 -7.59 38.32 20.20
C VAL A 283 -7.82 37.87 18.76
N LYS A 284 -7.75 36.56 18.53
CA LYS A 284 -8.05 35.93 17.23
C LYS A 284 -9.55 36.00 16.95
N SER A 285 -10.00 37.01 16.22
CA SER A 285 -11.36 37.11 15.65
C SER A 285 -11.39 37.09 14.11
N GLN A 286 -10.26 36.79 13.45
CA GLN A 286 -10.13 37.05 12.01
C GLN A 286 -10.90 36.08 11.09
N THR A 287 -11.23 34.86 11.52
CA THR A 287 -12.04 33.94 10.70
C THR A 287 -13.54 34.23 10.73
N ALA A 288 -14.07 34.83 11.80
CA ALA A 288 -15.48 35.26 11.84
C ALA A 288 -15.72 36.57 11.08
N GLN A 289 -14.73 37.48 11.08
CA GLN A 289 -14.84 38.76 10.36
C GLN A 289 -14.82 38.60 8.84
N ALA A 290 -14.07 37.62 8.30
CA ALA A 290 -14.03 37.37 6.86
C ALA A 290 -15.36 36.84 6.29
N THR A 291 -16.07 35.98 7.04
CA THR A 291 -17.41 35.51 6.69
C THR A 291 -18.46 36.60 6.84
N GLN A 292 -18.37 37.46 7.86
CA GLN A 292 -19.26 38.63 8.01
C GLN A 292 -19.09 39.65 6.87
N LYS A 293 -17.85 39.93 6.43
CA LYS A 293 -17.63 40.85 5.31
C LYS A 293 -18.24 40.35 4.00
N LYS A 294 -18.17 39.03 3.74
CA LYS A 294 -18.80 38.43 2.56
C LYS A 294 -20.32 38.44 2.62
N SER A 295 -20.92 38.26 3.80
CA SER A 295 -22.38 38.30 3.95
C SER A 295 -22.96 39.70 3.83
N ILE A 296 -22.29 40.72 4.39
CA ILE A 296 -22.67 42.13 4.24
C ILE A 296 -22.59 42.55 2.76
N ALA A 297 -21.51 42.19 2.06
CA ALA A 297 -21.38 42.47 0.62
C ALA A 297 -22.42 41.75 -0.26
N ALA A 298 -23.02 40.66 0.21
CA ALA A 298 -24.13 40.00 -0.47
C ALA A 298 -25.46 40.74 -0.20
N ALA A 299 -25.71 41.14 1.04
CA ALA A 299 -26.88 41.94 1.42
C ALA A 299 -26.93 43.27 0.65
N ASP A 300 -25.81 43.99 0.56
CA ASP A 300 -25.72 45.25 -0.18
C ASP A 300 -26.06 45.07 -1.66
N ARG A 301 -25.58 43.99 -2.28
CA ARG A 301 -25.92 43.66 -3.67
C ARG A 301 -27.42 43.40 -3.84
N SER A 302 -28.05 42.67 -2.93
CA SER A 302 -29.50 42.44 -2.96
C SER A 302 -30.30 43.73 -2.83
N ILE A 303 -29.87 44.68 -1.96
CA ILE A 303 -30.50 46.01 -1.82
C ILE A 303 -30.39 46.78 -3.14
N HIS A 304 -29.21 46.79 -3.76
CA HIS A 304 -29.00 47.49 -5.02
C HIS A 304 -29.85 46.92 -6.16
N ILE A 305 -29.98 45.59 -6.24
CA ILE A 305 -30.84 44.93 -7.23
C ILE A 305 -32.32 45.27 -7.00
N ALA A 306 -32.79 45.22 -5.75
CA ALA A 306 -34.18 45.54 -5.42
C ALA A 306 -34.52 47.01 -5.73
N LYS A 307 -33.62 47.94 -5.38
CA LYS A 307 -33.76 49.36 -5.76
C LYS A 307 -33.82 49.56 -7.27
N ALA A 308 -32.97 48.86 -8.02
CA ALA A 308 -32.98 48.93 -9.49
C ALA A 308 -34.28 48.40 -10.11
N ARG A 309 -35.02 47.54 -9.38
CA ARG A 309 -36.35 47.03 -9.76
C ARG A 309 -37.51 47.92 -9.32
N GLY A 310 -37.24 49.06 -8.70
CA GLY A 310 -38.26 50.01 -8.26
C GLY A 310 -38.83 49.73 -6.87
N GLU A 311 -38.27 48.80 -6.11
CA GLU A 311 -38.73 48.50 -4.74
C GLU A 311 -38.35 49.64 -3.78
N THR A 312 -39.29 50.07 -2.94
CA THR A 312 -39.03 51.11 -1.96
C THR A 312 -38.18 50.57 -0.82
N MET A 313 -37.29 51.40 -0.25
CA MET A 313 -36.42 50.96 0.86
C MET A 313 -37.23 50.44 2.06
N LYS A 314 -38.44 50.98 2.27
CA LYS A 314 -39.34 50.55 3.34
C LYS A 314 -39.83 49.11 3.14
N ASP A 315 -40.00 48.67 1.90
CA ASP A 315 -40.38 47.30 1.57
C ASP A 315 -39.18 46.35 1.60
N ILE A 316 -38.01 46.82 1.16
CA ILE A 316 -36.76 46.04 1.21
C ILE A 316 -36.39 45.68 2.66
N LEU A 317 -36.53 46.62 3.60
CA LEU A 317 -36.19 46.42 5.01
C LEU A 317 -37.17 45.52 5.78
N LYS A 318 -38.28 45.09 5.16
CA LYS A 318 -39.15 44.04 5.73
C LYS A 318 -38.54 42.65 5.62
N TYR A 319 -37.55 42.47 4.74
CA TYR A 319 -36.90 41.19 4.48
C TYR A 319 -35.53 41.11 5.12
N ASP A 320 -35.16 39.91 5.56
CA ASP A 320 -33.87 39.65 6.15
C ASP A 320 -32.81 39.43 5.07
N LEU A 321 -31.89 40.37 4.95
CA LEU A 321 -30.89 40.36 3.88
C LEU A 321 -29.57 39.70 4.32
N LEU A 322 -29.43 39.35 5.60
CA LEU A 322 -28.24 38.70 6.13
C LEU A 322 -28.45 37.19 6.25
N PRO A 323 -27.58 36.34 5.67
CA PRO A 323 -27.69 34.88 5.72
C PRO A 323 -27.57 34.27 7.14
N THR A 324 -27.19 35.07 8.14
CA THR A 324 -27.02 34.65 9.54
C THR A 324 -28.07 35.20 10.49
N SER A 325 -29.00 36.01 10.02
CA SER A 325 -29.98 36.60 10.92
C SER A 325 -31.08 35.59 11.26
N MET A 326 -31.48 35.61 12.53
CA MET A 326 -32.53 34.79 13.09
C MET A 326 -33.68 35.72 13.49
N LEU A 327 -34.40 36.25 12.49
CA LEU A 327 -35.66 36.91 12.78
C LEU A 327 -36.66 35.85 13.25
N LEU A 328 -37.23 36.11 14.43
CA LEU A 328 -38.20 35.25 15.06
C LEU A 328 -39.46 35.20 14.21
N ASP A 329 -40.08 34.03 14.12
CA ASP A 329 -41.44 33.91 13.60
C ASP A 329 -42.44 34.66 14.52
N SER A 330 -43.70 34.79 14.10
CA SER A 330 -44.77 35.43 14.88
C SER A 330 -45.02 34.78 16.25
N SER A 331 -44.38 33.65 16.54
CA SER A 331 -44.37 32.94 17.82
C SER A 331 -43.11 33.16 18.66
N GLY A 332 -42.15 33.98 18.22
CA GLY A 332 -40.98 34.33 19.00
C GLY A 332 -39.84 33.29 18.99
N TYR A 333 -39.76 32.40 18.00
CA TYR A 333 -38.68 31.41 17.88
C TYR A 333 -37.85 31.52 16.59
N THR A 334 -36.56 31.15 16.68
CA THR A 334 -35.56 31.26 15.60
C THR A 334 -35.63 30.07 14.63
N SER A 335 -36.62 30.01 13.75
CA SER A 335 -36.67 28.98 12.71
C SER A 335 -35.82 29.40 11.50
N LYS A 336 -34.75 28.65 11.20
CA LYS A 336 -34.05 28.78 9.90
C LYS A 336 -35.06 28.37 8.81
N PRO A 337 -35.41 29.23 7.84
CA PRO A 337 -36.23 28.77 6.75
C PRO A 337 -35.48 27.68 5.99
N ILE A 338 -36.09 26.50 5.88
CA ILE A 338 -35.47 25.38 5.20
C ILE A 338 -35.42 25.75 3.71
N ARG A 339 -34.20 25.96 3.20
CA ARG A 339 -33.91 26.50 1.86
C ARG A 339 -34.75 25.87 0.73
N HIS A 340 -35.12 24.59 0.84
CA HIS A 340 -35.95 23.90 -0.15
C HIS A 340 -37.40 24.41 -0.20
N VAL A 341 -37.97 24.86 0.92
CA VAL A 341 -39.34 25.39 0.99
C VAL A 341 -39.41 26.76 0.30
N LEU A 342 -38.41 27.59 0.56
CA LEU A 342 -38.32 28.94 0.00
C LEU A 342 -38.05 28.91 -1.51
N LEU A 343 -37.24 27.96 -1.99
CA LEU A 343 -37.07 27.70 -3.42
C LEU A 343 -38.36 27.21 -4.07
N SER A 344 -39.10 26.31 -3.42
CA SER A 344 -40.37 25.81 -3.94
C SER A 344 -41.46 26.88 -4.01
N GLU A 345 -41.49 27.82 -3.06
CA GLU A 345 -42.44 28.96 -3.11
C GLU A 345 -42.04 30.02 -4.15
N ILE A 346 -40.74 30.25 -4.36
CA ILE A 346 -40.25 31.14 -5.41
C ILE A 346 -40.55 30.54 -6.80
N GLU A 347 -40.31 29.24 -6.98
CA GLU A 347 -40.61 28.52 -8.23
C GLU A 347 -42.10 28.53 -8.57
N LYS A 348 -43.00 28.51 -7.57
CA LYS A 348 -44.45 28.64 -7.79
C LYS A 348 -44.89 30.03 -8.24
N LYS A 349 -44.06 31.07 -8.02
CA LYS A 349 -44.39 32.47 -8.33
C LYS A 349 -43.67 33.00 -9.58
N LEU A 350 -42.74 32.23 -10.15
CA LEU A 350 -42.08 32.56 -11.39
C LEU A 350 -42.92 32.04 -12.57
N ASP A 351 -43.57 32.94 -13.31
CA ASP A 351 -44.18 32.59 -14.58
C ASP A 351 -43.12 32.00 -15.53
N GLN A 352 -43.52 30.95 -16.26
CA GLN A 352 -42.63 30.10 -17.06
C GLN A 352 -41.69 30.86 -18.02
N GLU A 353 -42.10 32.04 -18.49
CA GLU A 353 -41.29 32.84 -19.41
C GLU A 353 -40.04 33.46 -18.77
N GLN A 354 -40.04 33.71 -17.45
CA GLN A 354 -38.89 34.32 -16.77
C GLN A 354 -37.79 33.31 -16.42
N TYR A 355 -38.11 32.02 -16.34
CA TYR A 355 -37.16 30.97 -15.98
C TYR A 355 -36.13 30.69 -17.09
N CYS A 356 -36.52 30.86 -18.36
CA CYS A 356 -35.63 30.61 -19.51
C CYS A 356 -34.48 31.63 -19.66
N PHE A 357 -34.59 32.83 -19.07
CA PHE A 357 -33.56 33.86 -19.24
C PHE A 357 -32.31 33.63 -18.38
N HIS A 358 -32.40 32.83 -17.31
CA HIS A 358 -31.29 32.63 -16.38
C HIS A 358 -30.45 31.36 -16.61
N LEU A 359 -30.87 30.45 -17.49
CA LEU A 359 -30.11 29.25 -17.85
C LEU A 359 -29.23 29.41 -19.11
N ARG A 360 -29.25 30.59 -19.76
CA ARG A 360 -28.33 30.95 -20.83
C ARG A 360 -27.39 32.08 -20.38
N ARG A 361 -26.48 31.77 -19.46
CA ARG A 361 -25.20 32.47 -19.38
C ARG A 361 -24.12 31.63 -18.72
#